data_AF-A0A3D4IMU7-F1
#
_entry.id   AF-A0A3D4IMU7-F1
#
_cell.length_a   1.000
_cell.length_b   1.000
_cell.length_c   1.000
_cell.angle_alpha   90.00
_cell.angle_beta   90.00
_cell.angle_gamma   90.00
#
_symmetry.space_group_name_H-M   'P 1'
#
loop_
_entity.id
_entity.type
_entity.pdbx_description
1 polymer ?
#
loop_
_entity_poly.entity_id
_entity_poly.type
_entity_poly.pdbx_seq_one_letter_code
_entity_poly.pdbx_strand_id
1 'polypeptide(L)' 'RMNTGATVIGVKDPNRGFLFDPNSDTVIKRGDVLIVLGSRESLKKFQMYCV' A
#
# COMPACT_ATOMS: atom_id res chain seq x y z
N ARG A 1 -4.40 -7.34 -1.73
CA ARG A 1 -5.60 -7.60 -2.56
C ARG A 1 -6.68 -8.43 -1.87
N MET A 2 -6.42 -9.63 -1.33
CA MET A 2 -7.49 -10.50 -0.79
C MET A 2 -8.34 -9.88 0.33
N ASN A 3 -7.73 -9.12 1.25
CA ASN A 3 -8.46 -8.58 2.41
C ASN A 3 -9.29 -7.33 2.11
N THR A 4 -8.81 -6.46 1.21
CA THR A 4 -9.36 -5.11 1.02
C THR A 4 -9.85 -4.84 -0.40
N GLY A 5 -9.44 -5.66 -1.37
CA GLY A 5 -9.63 -5.38 -2.80
C GLY A 5 -8.61 -4.40 -3.39
N ALA A 6 -7.86 -3.68 -2.54
CA ALA A 6 -6.83 -2.74 -3.01
C ALA A 6 -5.54 -3.47 -3.44
N THR A 7 -4.90 -2.91 -4.46
CA THR A 7 -3.59 -3.35 -4.99
C THR A 7 -2.56 -2.27 -4.69
N VAL A 8 -1.48 -2.65 -4.00
CA VAL A 8 -0.34 -1.76 -3.80
C VAL A 8 0.47 -1.76 -5.08
N ILE A 9 0.70 -0.58 -5.65
CA ILE A 9 1.50 -0.39 -6.88
C ILE A 9 2.85 0.27 -6.62
N GLY A 10 3.02 0.82 -5.41
CA GLY A 10 4.27 1.44 -5.00
C GLY A 10 4.31 1.76 -3.52
N VAL A 11 5.52 1.93 -3.02
CA VAL A 11 5.82 2.36 -1.66
C VAL A 11 6.83 3.50 -1.76
N LYS A 12 6.59 4.58 -1.02
CA LYS A 12 7.57 5.63 -0.82
C LYS A 12 8.16 5.50 0.57
N ASP A 13 9.42 5.08 0.64
CA ASP A 13 10.22 5.07 1.85
C ASP A 13 10.85 6.47 2.03
N PRO A 14 10.81 7.05 3.23
CA PRO A 14 11.32 8.39 3.48
C PRO A 14 12.83 8.54 3.27
N ASN A 15 13.61 7.47 3.38
CA ASN A 15 15.07 7.46 3.26
C ASN A 15 15.56 6.94 1.90
N ARG A 16 14.81 6.03 1.26
CA ARG A 16 15.20 5.33 0.03
C ARG A 16 14.45 5.82 -1.21
N GLY A 17 13.42 6.64 -1.06
CA GLY A 17 12.63 7.17 -2.17
C GLY A 17 11.52 6.21 -2.61
N PHE A 18 11.30 6.07 -3.92
CA PHE A 18 10.19 5.29 -4.47
C PHE A 18 10.62 3.86 -4.81
N LEU A 19 9.83 2.90 -4.34
CA LEU A 19 9.82 1.51 -4.78
C LEU A 19 8.53 1.27 -5.56
N PHE A 20 8.67 0.97 -6.86
CA PHE A 20 7.55 0.58 -7.72
C PHE A 20 7.45 -0.93 -7.78
N ASP A 21 6.22 -1.45 -7.92
CA ASP A 21 5.93 -2.89 -7.97
C ASP A 21 6.55 -3.68 -6.79
N PRO A 22 6.14 -3.36 -5.54
CA PRO A 22 6.65 -4.06 -4.36
C PRO A 22 6.25 -5.54 -4.42
N ASN A 23 7.23 -6.43 -4.27
CA ASN A 23 6.99 -7.86 -4.19
C ASN A 23 6.36 -8.25 -2.83
N SER A 24 5.94 -9.52 -2.70
CA SER A 24 5.31 -10.04 -1.47
C SER A 24 6.20 -9.98 -0.23
N ASP A 25 7.52 -9.93 -0.43
CA ASP A 25 8.52 -9.89 0.66
C ASP A 25 8.80 -8.45 1.11
N THR A 26 8.16 -7.46 0.49
CA THR A 26 8.33 -6.05 0.83
C THR A 26 7.75 -5.77 2.21
N VAL A 27 8.64 -5.54 3.17
CA VAL A 27 8.27 -5.17 4.55
C VAL A 27 7.97 -3.68 4.61
N ILE A 28 6.74 -3.35 4.98
CA ILE A 28 6.27 -1.98 5.13
C ILE A 28 6.58 -1.48 6.54
N LYS A 29 7.13 -0.28 6.65
CA LYS A 29 7.56 0.34 7.90
C LYS A 29 6.68 1.54 8.25
N ARG A 30 6.71 1.91 9.53
CA ARG A 30 6.04 3.12 9.99
C ARG A 30 6.66 4.34 9.31
N GLY A 31 5.81 5.18 8.71
CA GLY A 31 6.23 6.37 7.96
C GLY A 31 6.29 6.15 6.45
N ASP A 32 6.18 4.92 5.97
CA ASP A 32 6.07 4.65 4.54
C ASP A 32 4.72 5.15 4.01
N VAL A 33 4.74 5.66 2.78
CA VAL A 33 3.52 6.05 2.06
C VAL A 33 3.21 5.00 0.99
N LEU A 34 2.05 4.38 1.09
CA LEU A 34 1.59 3.38 0.14
C LEU A 34 0.80 4.04 -0.99
N ILE A 35 1.18 3.70 -2.22
CA ILE A 35 0.44 4.09 -3.42
C ILE A 35 -0.40 2.88 -3.83
N VAL A 36 -1.72 3.04 -3.74
CA VAL A 36 -2.69 1.96 -3.93
C VAL A 36 -3.72 2.30 -5.01
N LEU A 37 -4.15 1.28 -5.75
CA LEU A 37 -5.25 1.34 -6.71
C LEU A 37 -6.38 0.41 -6.29
N GLY A 38 -7.62 0.84 -6.52
CA GLY A 38 -8.81 0.05 -6.25
C GLY A 38 -10.10 0.85 -6.44
N SER A 39 -11.24 0.18 -6.29
CA SER A 39 -12.55 0.88 -6.26
C SER A 39 -12.65 1.77 -5.02
N ARG A 40 -13.61 2.69 -5.00
CA ARG A 40 -13.86 3.57 -3.85
C ARG A 40 -14.14 2.78 -2.56
N GLU A 41 -14.90 1.69 -2.66
CA GLU A 41 -15.20 0.78 -1.55
C GLU A 41 -13.95 0.05 -1.07
N SER A 42 -13.11 -0.39 -2.02
CA SER A 42 -11.86 -1.09 -1.71
C SER A 42 -10.88 -0.18 -0.98
N LEU A 43 -10.78 1.08 -1.40
CA LEU A 43 -9.94 2.10 -0.76
C LEU A 43 -10.46 2.45 0.65
N LYS A 44 -11.78 2.55 0.84
CA LYS A 44 -12.36 2.72 2.20
C LYS A 44 -12.02 1.55 3.11
N LYS A 45 -12.18 0.31 2.64
CA LYS A 45 -11.78 -0.89 3.40
C LYS A 45 -10.29 -0.90 3.71
N PHE A 46 -9.45 -0.52 2.74
CA PHE A 46 -8.00 -0.43 2.93
C PHE A 46 -7.64 0.58 4.01
N GLN A 47 -8.24 1.77 3.98
CA GLN A 47 -8.02 2.79 4.98
C GLN A 47 -8.40 2.31 6.39
N MET A 48 -9.51 1.60 6.54
CA MET A 48 -9.91 1.03 7.84
C MET A 48 -9.01 -0.11 8.31
N TYR A 49 -8.40 -0.87 7.40
CA TYR A 49 -7.53 -2.00 7.71
C TYR A 49 -6.13 -1.58 8.17
N CYS A 50 -5.64 -0.42 7.71
CA CYS A 50 -4.31 0.09 8.00
C CYS A 50 -4.25 1.09 9.17
N VAL A 51 -5.40 1.38 9.81
CA VAL A 51 -5.51 2.19 11.04
C VAL A 51 -5.39 1.26 12.24
#